data_AF-A0A453GP36-F1
#
_entry.id   AF-A0A453GP36-F1
#
_cell.length_a   1.000
_cell.length_b   1.000
_cell.length_c   1.000
_cell.angle_alpha   90.00
_cell.angle_beta   90.00
_cell.angle_gamma   90.00
#
_symmetry.space_group_name_H-M   'P 1'
#
loop_
_entity.id
_entity.type
_entity.pdbx_description
1 polymer ?
#
loop_
_entity_poly.entity_id
_entity_poly.type
_entity_poly.pdbx_seq_one_letter_code
_entity_poly.pdbx_strand_id
1 'polypeptide(L)'
;AGAPRGRFADMILANATIYTADPARPFAAAMAVRAGRVLRVGTYDSLKEFKGRDTYELNLSGNVVLPGFIDSHVHLIDGGLQLARVPLRGVRSKDEFISRVKGAVRGFDELCCSFS
;
A
#
# COMPACT_ATOMS: atom_id res chain seq x y z
N ALA A 1 -24.66 0.64 3.89
CA ALA A 1 -25.43 -0.04 2.85
C ALA A 1 -24.55 -1.09 2.17
N GLY A 2 -24.93 -2.37 2.23
CA GLY A 2 -24.10 -3.49 1.75
C GLY A 2 -24.23 -3.67 0.23
N ALA A 3 -23.10 -3.63 -0.47
CA ALA A 3 -23.02 -3.91 -1.90
C ALA A 3 -23.58 -5.31 -2.22
N PRO A 4 -24.20 -5.52 -3.40
CA PRO A 4 -24.80 -6.79 -3.77
C PRO A 4 -23.74 -7.89 -3.75
N ARG A 5 -23.92 -8.92 -2.92
CA ARG A 5 -23.00 -10.06 -2.78
C ARG A 5 -23.05 -10.96 -4.01
N GLY A 6 -22.57 -10.49 -5.16
CA GLY A 6 -22.15 -11.38 -6.24
C GLY A 6 -21.15 -12.43 -5.71
N ARG A 7 -21.25 -13.64 -6.25
CA ARG A 7 -20.50 -14.79 -5.75
C ARG A 7 -19.01 -14.77 -6.10
N PHE A 8 -18.62 -14.03 -7.14
CA PHE A 8 -17.27 -14.11 -7.70
C PHE A 8 -16.35 -13.03 -7.18
N ALA A 9 -15.07 -13.36 -7.00
CA ALA A 9 -14.01 -12.45 -6.61
C ALA A 9 -13.56 -11.57 -7.79
N ASP A 10 -13.12 -10.35 -7.49
CA ASP A 10 -12.43 -9.51 -8.48
C ASP A 10 -10.99 -10.00 -8.64
N MET A 11 -10.38 -10.47 -7.54
CA MET A 11 -9.02 -10.99 -7.51
C MET A 11 -8.89 -12.22 -6.60
N ILE A 12 -8.11 -13.20 -7.04
CA ILE A 12 -7.63 -14.31 -6.20
C ILE A 12 -6.11 -14.25 -6.14
N LEU A 13 -5.58 -14.09 -4.94
CA LEU A 13 -4.16 -14.23 -4.62
C LEU A 13 -3.88 -15.72 -4.38
N ALA A 14 -2.90 -16.29 -5.07
CA ALA A 14 -2.56 -17.71 -4.99
C ALA A 14 -1.06 -17.91 -4.77
N ASN A 15 -0.68 -19.10 -4.30
CA ASN A 15 0.72 -19.48 -4.04
C ASN A 15 1.42 -18.43 -3.18
N ALA A 16 0.84 -18.13 -2.02
CA ALA A 16 1.28 -17.08 -1.11
C ALA A 16 1.46 -17.63 0.31
N THR A 17 2.21 -16.91 1.15
CA THR A 17 2.20 -17.12 2.60
C THR A 17 1.41 -15.99 3.25
N ILE A 18 0.14 -16.23 3.56
CA ILE A 18 -0.78 -15.19 4.04
C ILE A 18 -0.89 -15.26 5.56
N TYR A 19 -0.42 -14.24 6.28
CA TYR A 19 -0.63 -14.12 7.72
C TYR A 19 -2.05 -13.60 8.01
N THR A 20 -2.83 -14.35 8.77
CA THR A 20 -4.25 -14.06 9.02
C THR A 20 -4.53 -13.32 10.33
N ALA A 21 -3.55 -13.30 11.24
CA ALA A 21 -3.72 -12.90 12.64
C ALA A 21 -4.77 -13.71 13.43
N ASP A 22 -5.24 -14.85 12.90
CA ASP A 22 -6.11 -15.82 13.59
C ASP A 22 -5.23 -16.88 14.28
N PRO A 23 -5.20 -16.98 15.64
CA PRO A 23 -4.38 -17.98 16.33
C PRO A 23 -4.70 -19.43 15.95
N ALA A 24 -5.94 -19.72 15.55
CA ALA A 24 -6.34 -21.07 15.14
C ALA A 24 -5.84 -21.43 13.73
N ARG A 25 -5.60 -20.43 12.89
CA ARG A 25 -5.13 -20.60 11.50
C ARG A 25 -4.21 -19.45 11.11
N PRO A 26 -2.98 -19.40 11.65
CA PRO A 26 -2.11 -18.23 11.52
C PRO A 26 -1.66 -17.96 10.08
N PHE A 27 -1.65 -18.99 9.22
CA PHE A 27 -1.23 -18.89 7.83
C PHE A 27 -2.22 -19.55 6.87
N ALA A 28 -2.24 -19.06 5.62
CA ALA A 28 -2.98 -19.63 4.51
C ALA A 28 -2.25 -19.45 3.17
N ALA A 29 -2.68 -20.17 2.14
CA ALA A 29 -2.02 -20.23 0.84
C ALA A 29 -2.64 -19.33 -0.25
N ALA A 30 -3.89 -18.91 -0.06
CA ALA A 30 -4.65 -18.14 -1.04
C ALA A 30 -5.73 -17.25 -0.38
N MET A 31 -6.10 -16.16 -1.05
CA MET A 31 -7.11 -15.19 -0.61
C MET A 31 -7.96 -14.70 -1.78
N ALA A 32 -9.28 -14.69 -1.60
CA ALA A 32 -10.24 -14.14 -2.56
C ALA A 32 -10.71 -12.77 -2.08
N VAL A 33 -10.65 -11.76 -2.95
CA VAL A 33 -10.98 -10.36 -2.65
C VAL A 33 -12.02 -9.84 -3.62
N ARG A 34 -12.94 -9.02 -3.11
CA ARG A 34 -13.91 -8.31 -3.93
C ARG A 34 -14.29 -6.97 -3.34
N ALA A 35 -14.29 -5.92 -4.17
CA ALA A 35 -14.62 -4.54 -3.79
C ALA A 35 -13.92 -4.13 -2.48
N GLY A 36 -12.61 -4.42 -2.40
CA GLY A 36 -11.79 -4.12 -1.22
C GLY A 36 -12.06 -4.98 0.03
N ARG A 37 -12.87 -6.04 -0.07
CA ARG A 37 -13.19 -6.93 1.06
C ARG A 37 -12.70 -8.35 0.80
N VAL A 38 -12.18 -8.99 1.84
CA VAL A 38 -11.82 -10.40 1.82
C VAL A 38 -13.09 -11.25 1.85
N LEU A 39 -13.26 -12.12 0.86
CA LEU A 39 -14.36 -13.09 0.79
C LEU A 39 -14.00 -14.38 1.53
N ARG A 40 -12.79 -14.90 1.30
CA ARG A 40 -12.27 -16.12 1.93
C ARG A 40 -10.74 -16.12 1.93
N VAL A 41 -10.16 -16.77 2.94
CA VAL A 41 -8.73 -17.08 3.05
C VAL A 41 -8.60 -18.59 3.27
N GLY A 42 -7.67 -19.27 2.60
CA GLY A 42 -7.54 -20.72 2.67
C GLY A 42 -6.53 -21.32 1.70
N THR A 43 -6.84 -22.51 1.19
CA THR A 43 -6.10 -23.15 0.08
C THR A 43 -6.60 -22.63 -1.26
N TYR A 44 -5.80 -22.71 -2.32
CA TYR A 44 -6.27 -22.32 -3.66
C TYR A 44 -7.54 -23.08 -4.08
N ASP A 45 -7.59 -24.38 -3.75
CA ASP A 45 -8.75 -25.23 -4.09
C ASP A 45 -10.04 -24.78 -3.41
N SER A 46 -9.99 -24.34 -2.14
CA SER A 46 -11.19 -23.87 -1.44
C SER A 46 -11.72 -22.53 -1.95
N LEU A 47 -10.96 -21.86 -2.82
CA LEU A 47 -11.31 -20.57 -3.41
C LEU A 47 -11.83 -20.69 -4.85
N LYS A 48 -11.77 -21.88 -5.47
CA LYS A 48 -12.23 -22.11 -6.86
C LYS A 48 -13.71 -21.73 -7.07
N GLU A 49 -14.55 -21.84 -6.05
CA GLU A 49 -15.97 -21.45 -6.11
C GLU A 49 -16.17 -19.93 -6.36
N PHE A 50 -15.18 -19.10 -5.99
CA PHE A 50 -15.22 -17.65 -6.20
C PHE A 50 -14.62 -17.22 -7.55
N LYS A 51 -14.09 -18.15 -8.35
CA LYS A 51 -13.55 -17.84 -9.67
C LYS A 51 -14.68 -17.65 -10.67
N GLY A 52 -14.84 -16.42 -11.17
CA GLY A 52 -15.73 -16.06 -12.26
C GLY A 52 -14.97 -15.76 -13.55
N ARG A 53 -15.71 -15.40 -14.60
CA ARG A 53 -15.15 -15.02 -15.90
C ARG A 53 -14.19 -13.83 -15.81
N ASP A 54 -14.50 -12.88 -14.93
CA ASP A 54 -13.80 -11.60 -14.82
C ASP A 54 -12.84 -11.57 -13.61
N THR A 55 -12.60 -12.73 -12.96
CA THR A 55 -11.68 -12.83 -11.80
C THR A 55 -10.23 -12.80 -12.27
N TYR A 56 -9.45 -11.87 -11.73
CA TYR A 56 -8.00 -11.80 -11.94
C TYR A 56 -7.27 -12.72 -10.95
N GLU A 57 -6.44 -13.64 -11.46
CA GLU A 57 -5.62 -14.50 -10.61
C GLU A 57 -4.18 -14.00 -10.56
N LEU A 58 -3.68 -13.80 -9.34
CA LEU A 58 -2.33 -13.34 -9.09
C LEU A 58 -1.54 -14.42 -8.34
N ASN A 59 -0.59 -15.03 -9.04
CA ASN A 59 0.38 -15.95 -8.44
C ASN A 59 1.48 -15.15 -7.74
N LEU A 60 1.62 -15.32 -6.43
CA LEU A 60 2.58 -14.59 -5.61
C LEU A 60 3.92 -15.30 -5.44
N SER A 61 4.13 -16.47 -6.05
CA SER A 61 5.42 -17.17 -6.07
C SER A 61 6.02 -17.42 -4.67
N GLY A 62 5.17 -17.69 -3.69
CA GLY A 62 5.54 -17.93 -2.29
C GLY A 62 5.68 -16.66 -1.44
N ASN A 63 5.51 -15.46 -2.02
CA ASN A 63 5.64 -14.20 -1.28
C ASN A 63 4.62 -14.07 -0.14
N VAL A 64 4.98 -13.24 0.83
CA VAL A 64 4.20 -13.05 2.06
C VAL A 64 3.15 -11.96 1.87
N VAL A 65 1.92 -12.23 2.33
CA VAL A 65 0.84 -11.24 2.45
C VAL A 65 0.61 -10.97 3.93
N LEU A 66 0.67 -9.69 4.31
CA LEU A 66 0.40 -9.21 5.66
C LEU A 66 -0.82 -8.28 5.66
N PRO A 67 -1.53 -8.16 6.79
CA PRO A 67 -2.40 -7.02 7.01
C PRO A 67 -1.63 -5.72 6.80
N GLY A 68 -2.27 -4.72 6.17
CA GLY A 68 -1.69 -3.38 6.07
C GLY A 68 -1.42 -2.81 7.46
N PHE A 69 -0.32 -2.07 7.60
CA PHE A 69 0.00 -1.41 8.87
C PHE A 69 -1.05 -0.35 9.19
N ILE A 70 -1.43 -0.29 10.47
CA ILE A 70 -2.35 0.70 11.00
C ILE A 70 -1.56 1.57 11.97
N ASP A 71 -1.40 2.84 11.63
CA ASP A 71 -0.85 3.84 12.53
C ASP A 71 -2.00 4.44 13.35
N SER A 72 -1.98 4.23 14.67
CA SER A 72 -3.03 4.71 15.57
C SER A 72 -2.88 6.19 15.92
N HIS A 73 -1.72 6.78 15.67
CA HIS A 73 -1.46 8.17 16.04
C HIS A 73 -0.33 8.78 15.21
N VAL A 74 -0.71 9.62 14.25
CA VAL A 74 0.22 10.36 13.40
C VAL A 74 -0.17 11.82 13.29
N HIS A 75 0.83 12.71 13.31
CA HIS A 75 0.68 14.11 12.90
C HIS A 75 0.87 14.21 11.39
N LEU A 76 -0.14 13.80 10.61
CA LEU A 76 0.01 13.61 9.16
C LEU A 76 0.43 14.89 8.42
N ILE A 77 -0.19 16.03 8.77
CA ILE A 77 0.13 17.34 8.14
C ILE A 77 1.55 17.77 8.47
N ASP A 78 1.95 17.70 9.75
CA ASP A 78 3.31 18.08 10.16
C ASP A 78 4.35 17.15 9.54
N GLY A 79 4.07 15.85 9.43
CA GLY A 79 4.94 14.89 8.75
C GLY A 79 5.13 15.22 7.28
N GLY A 80 4.04 15.54 6.56
CA GLY A 80 4.10 15.96 5.16
C GLY A 80 4.90 17.27 4.98
N LEU A 81 4.64 18.26 5.83
CA LEU A 81 5.38 19.51 5.83
C LEU A 81 6.87 19.30 6.15
N GLN A 82 7.21 18.37 7.04
CA GLN A 82 8.60 18.02 7.34
C GLN A 82 9.32 17.40 6.12
N LEU A 83 8.66 16.53 5.36
CA LEU A 83 9.23 15.95 4.13
C LEU A 83 9.48 16.99 3.05
N ALA A 84 8.68 18.06 3.02
CA ALA A 84 8.85 19.17 2.08
C ALA A 84 9.93 20.19 2.49
N ARG A 85 10.52 20.08 3.70
CA ARG A 85 11.55 21.03 4.17
C ARG A 85 12.86 20.84 3.42
N VAL A 86 13.61 21.94 3.29
CA VAL A 86 15.00 21.89 2.82
C VAL A 86 15.84 21.05 3.79
N PRO A 87 16.50 19.97 3.33
CA PRO A 87 17.31 19.13 4.20
C PRO A 87 18.62 19.85 4.53
N LEU A 88 18.69 20.46 5.72
CA LEU A 88 19.85 21.22 6.19
C LEU A 88 20.71 20.44 7.21
N ARG A 89 20.31 19.20 7.53
CA ARG A 89 21.08 18.33 8.44
C ARG A 89 22.45 18.03 7.84
N GLY A 90 23.50 18.17 8.67
CA GLY A 90 24.87 17.86 8.28
C GLY A 90 25.58 18.92 7.44
N VAL A 91 24.95 20.09 7.19
CA VAL A 91 25.61 21.23 6.54
C VAL A 91 26.72 21.76 7.43
N ARG A 92 27.93 21.97 6.86
CA ARG A 92 29.13 22.34 7.63
C ARG A 92 29.66 23.73 7.32
N SER A 93 29.06 24.43 6.35
CA SER A 93 29.46 25.79 6.00
C SER A 93 28.26 26.67 5.66
N LYS A 94 28.48 27.98 5.79
CA LYS A 94 27.49 29.00 5.44
C LYS A 94 27.14 28.96 3.94
N ASP A 95 28.13 28.75 3.08
CA ASP A 95 27.93 28.73 1.63
C ASP A 95 27.09 27.53 1.19
N GLU A 96 27.32 26.37 1.80
CA GLU A 96 26.52 25.17 1.57
C GLU A 96 25.07 25.38 2.04
N PHE A 97 24.86 26.01 3.20
CA PHE A 97 23.53 26.35 3.71
C PHE A 97 22.75 27.21 2.70
N ILE A 98 23.37 28.30 2.24
CA ILE A 98 22.75 29.25 1.30
C ILE A 98 22.46 28.56 -0.04
N SER A 99 23.38 27.74 -0.53
CA SER A 99 23.21 26.99 -1.78
C SER A 99 21.98 26.07 -1.73
N ARG A 100 21.83 25.30 -0.64
CA ARG A 100 20.68 24.39 -0.47
C ARG A 100 19.34 25.13 -0.42
N VAL A 101 19.27 26.26 0.29
CA VAL A 101 18.04 27.08 0.34
C VAL A 101 17.71 27.65 -1.04
N LYS A 102 18.70 28.18 -1.76
CA LYS A 102 18.50 28.71 -3.12
C LYS A 102 18.03 27.64 -4.10
N GLY A 103 18.57 26.43 -4.01
CA GLY A 103 18.16 25.30 -4.85
C GLY A 103 16.69 24.92 -4.63
N ALA A 104 16.25 24.90 -3.38
CA ALA A 104 14.86 24.56 -3.04
C ALA A 104 13.83 25.57 -3.57
N VAL A 105 14.17 26.87 -3.60
CA VAL A 105 13.30 27.91 -4.17
C VAL A 105 13.13 27.73 -5.67
N ARG A 106 14.22 27.44 -6.40
CA ARG A 106 14.16 27.24 -7.86
C ARG A 106 13.35 26.00 -8.26
N GLY A 107 13.45 24.92 -7.49
CA GLY A 107 12.66 23.71 -7.73
C GLY A 107 11.15 23.90 -7.48
N PHE A 108 10.77 24.91 -6.70
CA PHE A 108 9.36 25.22 -6.43
C PHE A 108 8.69 25.94 -7.62
N ASP A 109 9.44 26.80 -8.33
CA ASP A 109 8.96 27.50 -9.52
C ASP A 109 8.63 26.54 -10.68
N GLU A 110 9.42 25.47 -10.85
CA GLU A 110 9.18 24.43 -11.87
C GLU A 110 7.95 23.55 -11.56
N LEU A 111 7.68 23.30 -10.28
CA LEU A 111 6.51 22.53 -9.80
C LEU A 111 5.21 23.33 -9.88
N CYS A 112 5.24 24.65 -9.65
CA CYS A 112 4.07 25.51 -9.82
C CYS A 112 3.70 25.71 -11.30
N CYS A 113 4.70 25.88 -12.18
CA CYS A 113 4.45 26.13 -13.61
C CYS A 113 3.97 24.90 -14.40
N SER A 114 4.08 23.69 -13.84
CA SER A 114 3.65 22.45 -14.49
C SER A 114 2.19 22.05 -14.21
N PHE A 115 1.51 22.80 -13.34
CA PHE A 115 0.08 22.67 -13.04
C PHE A 115 -0.79 23.84 -13.57
N SER A 116 -0.21 24.75 -14.36
CA SER A 116 -0.93 25.73 -15.18
C SER A 116 -0.90 25.34 -16.65
#